data_AF-A0A835U7U9-F1
#
_entry.id   AF-A0A835U7U9-F1
#
_cell.length_a   1.000
_cell.length_b   1.000
_cell.length_c   1.000
_cell.angle_alpha   90.00
_cell.angle_beta   90.00
_cell.angle_gamma   90.00
#
_symmetry.space_group_name_H-M   'P 1'
#
loop_
_entity.id
_entity.type
_entity.pdbx_description
1 polymer ?
#
loop_
_entity_poly.entity_id
_entity_poly.type
_entity_poly.pdbx_seq_one_letter_code
_entity_poly.pdbx_strand_id
1 'polypeptide(L)'
;MTREIQVVERDIAEGESRRNEMDEKAWKLNTEVERNYREIEALTEQCNHAIRKLKLQNHFQLVLNSKGSSAAEVIGVDYKTMLKPELTALAMEAKKGMFSNAEERINLQKQSHDNDMTIEGKKVQCDSLRAKIEEAESKVDLLRKETEDHASRCATETEKTKKELAIREQQVSLLEREAKELLMNSEEKLRTTVKWSTEETQLCAQELWALIDGVSQYKEFMTSTISGIRKDVKEITDGVKQAHEASLQ
;
A
#
# COMPACT_ATOMS: atom_id res chain seq x y z
N MET A 1 7.97 -142.89 6.70
CA MET A 1 8.89 -141.88 6.16
C MET A 1 8.19 -140.81 5.30
N THR A 2 7.12 -141.12 4.54
CA THR A 2 6.45 -140.12 3.68
C THR A 2 5.75 -138.98 4.43
N ARG A 3 5.16 -139.25 5.60
CA ARG A 3 4.47 -138.21 6.41
C ARG A 3 5.41 -137.19 7.06
N GLU A 4 6.58 -137.62 7.53
CA GLU A 4 7.55 -136.73 8.18
C GLU A 4 8.21 -135.81 7.16
N ILE A 5 8.52 -136.32 5.97
CA ILE A 5 9.02 -135.52 4.84
C ILE A 5 7.99 -134.44 4.46
N GLN A 6 6.71 -134.79 4.37
CA GLN A 6 5.64 -133.84 4.08
C GLN A 6 5.44 -132.75 5.16
N VAL A 7 5.82 -133.00 6.42
CA VAL A 7 5.78 -131.99 7.50
C VAL A 7 6.96 -131.03 7.38
N VAL A 8 8.17 -131.56 7.16
CA VAL A 8 9.37 -130.73 6.96
C VAL A 8 9.27 -129.86 5.71
N GLU A 9 8.74 -130.40 4.61
CA GLU A 9 8.48 -129.63 3.38
C GLU A 9 7.47 -128.50 3.62
N ARG A 10 6.46 -128.72 4.48
CA ARG A 10 5.50 -127.68 4.87
C ARG A 10 6.14 -126.60 5.74
N ASP A 11 6.95 -126.97 6.73
CA ASP A 11 7.63 -126.01 7.59
C ASP A 11 8.66 -125.16 6.83
N ILE A 12 9.36 -125.76 5.85
CA ILE A 12 10.24 -125.04 4.92
C ILE A 12 9.43 -124.05 4.08
N ALA A 13 8.32 -124.49 3.49
CA ALA A 13 7.45 -123.62 2.68
C ALA A 13 6.84 -122.48 3.52
N GLU A 14 6.42 -122.74 4.76
CA GLU A 14 5.95 -121.72 5.69
C GLU A 14 7.06 -120.75 6.11
N GLY A 15 8.27 -121.25 6.36
CA GLY A 15 9.45 -120.44 6.66
C GLY A 15 9.88 -119.53 5.49
N GLU A 16 9.79 -120.05 4.27
CA GLU A 16 10.01 -119.29 3.03
C GLU A 16 8.92 -118.24 2.80
N SER A 17 7.65 -118.58 3.03
CA SER A 17 6.54 -117.61 2.96
C SER A 17 6.74 -116.47 3.96
N ARG A 18 7.09 -116.75 5.22
CA ARG A 18 7.36 -115.74 6.24
C ARG A 18 8.57 -114.87 5.90
N ARG A 19 9.62 -115.45 5.33
CA ARG A 19 10.80 -114.70 4.87
C ARG A 19 10.44 -113.77 3.72
N ASN A 20 9.72 -114.27 2.71
CA ASN A 20 9.26 -113.46 1.58
C ASN A 20 8.34 -112.31 2.04
N GLU A 21 7.44 -112.56 3.00
CA GLU A 21 6.64 -111.50 3.61
C GLU A 21 7.49 -110.46 4.36
N MET A 22 8.53 -110.89 5.06
CA MET A 22 9.46 -109.99 5.75
C MET A 22 10.31 -109.18 4.77
N ASP A 23 10.78 -109.80 3.69
CA ASP A 23 11.55 -109.15 2.64
C ASP A 23 10.69 -108.14 1.86
N GLU A 24 9.42 -108.48 1.58
CA GLU A 24 8.47 -107.56 0.95
C GLU A 24 8.18 -106.36 1.88
N LYS A 25 8.00 -106.59 3.18
CA LYS A 25 7.85 -105.51 4.17
C LYS A 25 9.11 -104.65 4.28
N ALA A 26 10.29 -105.26 4.31
CA ALA A 26 11.56 -104.54 4.34
C ALA A 26 11.76 -103.70 3.08
N TRP A 27 11.42 -104.24 1.91
CA TRP A 27 11.51 -103.53 0.64
C TRP A 27 10.53 -102.35 0.55
N LYS A 28 9.27 -102.55 0.97
CA LYS A 28 8.28 -101.46 1.07
C LYS A 28 8.75 -100.35 2.01
N LEU A 29 9.24 -100.72 3.19
CA LEU A 29 9.76 -99.78 4.17
C LEU A 29 10.97 -99.02 3.62
N ASN A 30 11.92 -99.70 2.98
CA ASN A 30 13.09 -99.06 2.37
C ASN A 30 12.69 -98.07 1.27
N THR A 31 11.74 -98.46 0.40
CA THR A 31 11.23 -97.60 -0.67
C THR A 31 10.55 -96.34 -0.10
N GLU A 32 9.78 -96.48 0.98
CA GLU A 32 9.13 -95.36 1.65
C GLU A 32 10.15 -94.41 2.33
N VAL A 33 11.17 -94.97 2.97
CA VAL A 33 12.28 -94.20 3.56
C VAL A 33 13.04 -93.41 2.49
N GLU A 34 13.37 -94.02 1.36
CA GLU A 34 14.03 -93.33 0.24
C GLU A 34 13.18 -92.21 -0.36
N ARG A 35 11.85 -92.39 -0.42
CA ARG A 35 10.93 -91.35 -0.87
C ARG A 35 10.92 -90.18 0.11
N ASN A 36 10.76 -90.46 1.40
CA ASN A 36 10.73 -89.45 2.46
C ASN A 36 12.07 -88.69 2.54
N TYR A 37 13.20 -89.38 2.37
CA TYR A 37 14.52 -88.75 2.39
C TYR A 37 14.68 -87.73 1.25
N ARG A 38 14.27 -88.09 0.02
CA ARG A 38 14.27 -87.16 -1.13
C ARG A 38 13.37 -85.95 -0.92
N GLU A 39 12.22 -86.14 -0.28
CA GLU A 39 11.31 -85.04 0.06
C GLU A 39 11.95 -84.07 1.08
N ILE A 40 12.65 -84.61 2.08
CA ILE A 40 13.40 -83.81 3.06
C ILE A 40 14.56 -83.05 2.41
N GLU A 41 15.26 -83.65 1.44
CA GLU A 41 16.29 -82.96 0.63
C GLU A 41 15.71 -81.75 -0.11
N ALA A 42 14.60 -81.95 -0.83
CA ALA A 42 13.95 -80.87 -1.57
C ALA A 42 13.46 -79.73 -0.66
N LEU A 43 12.87 -80.06 0.50
CA LEU A 43 12.45 -79.05 1.48
C LEU A 43 13.64 -78.30 2.07
N THR A 44 14.74 -79.01 2.34
CA THR A 44 15.98 -78.42 2.85
C THR A 44 16.56 -77.37 1.90
N GLU A 45 16.57 -77.66 0.60
CA GLU A 45 17.00 -76.71 -0.43
C GLU A 45 16.11 -75.47 -0.50
N GLN A 46 14.78 -75.64 -0.45
CA GLN A 46 13.83 -74.53 -0.44
C GLN A 46 14.01 -73.64 0.79
N CYS A 47 14.18 -74.24 1.98
CA CYS A 47 14.46 -73.51 3.21
C CYS A 47 15.76 -72.71 3.10
N ASN A 48 16.83 -73.32 2.58
CA ASN A 48 18.12 -72.63 2.38
C ASN A 48 18.01 -71.45 1.41
N HIS A 49 17.23 -71.57 0.34
CA HIS A 49 16.96 -70.47 -0.58
C HIS A 49 16.23 -69.31 0.11
N ALA A 50 15.21 -69.62 0.92
CA ALA A 50 14.48 -68.62 1.69
C ALA A 50 15.39 -67.91 2.71
N ILE A 51 16.23 -68.65 3.44
CA ILE A 51 17.20 -68.10 4.41
C ILE A 51 18.17 -67.14 3.73
N ARG A 52 18.70 -67.47 2.54
CA ARG A 52 19.58 -66.57 1.78
C ARG A 52 18.91 -65.24 1.42
N LYS A 53 17.62 -65.26 1.05
CA LYS A 53 16.85 -64.04 0.76
C LYS A 53 16.66 -63.17 1.99
N LEU A 54 16.52 -63.78 3.17
CA LEU A 54 16.35 -63.09 4.44
C LEU A 54 17.63 -62.42 4.97
N LYS A 55 18.79 -62.68 4.33
CA LYS A 55 20.10 -62.09 4.69
C LYS A 55 20.39 -62.18 6.20
N LEU A 56 20.03 -63.29 6.83
CA LEU A 56 20.33 -63.52 8.25
C LEU A 56 21.85 -63.45 8.46
N GLN A 57 22.27 -62.77 9.53
CA GLN A 57 23.68 -62.72 9.88
C GLN A 57 24.10 -64.10 10.37
N ASN A 58 24.90 -64.78 9.54
CA ASN A 58 25.51 -66.11 9.68
C ASN A 58 25.03 -67.10 8.61
N HIS A 59 25.96 -67.97 8.20
CA HIS A 59 25.85 -68.99 7.16
C HIS A 59 24.88 -70.12 7.55
N PHE A 60 23.63 -69.78 7.87
CA PHE A 60 22.57 -70.73 8.15
C PHE A 60 22.29 -71.56 6.89
N GLN A 61 22.78 -72.79 6.90
CA GLN A 61 22.51 -73.78 5.88
C GLN A 61 22.09 -75.07 6.58
N LEU A 62 20.86 -75.49 6.33
CA LEU A 62 20.41 -76.83 6.66
C LEU A 62 21.19 -77.80 5.76
N VAL A 63 21.91 -78.73 6.38
CA VAL A 63 22.73 -79.74 5.69
C VAL A 63 22.32 -81.09 6.26
N LEU A 64 21.83 -81.97 5.38
CA LEU A 64 21.38 -83.28 5.79
C LEU A 64 22.56 -84.23 6.02
N ASN A 65 22.56 -84.90 7.17
CA ASN A 65 23.54 -85.93 7.50
C ASN A 65 22.88 -87.31 7.45
N SER A 66 23.12 -88.04 6.37
CA SER A 66 22.60 -89.40 6.15
C SER A 66 23.10 -90.45 7.15
N LYS A 67 24.09 -90.12 7.99
CA LYS A 67 24.62 -90.99 9.05
C LYS A 67 24.12 -90.61 10.44
N GLY A 68 23.28 -89.58 10.57
CA GLY A 68 22.73 -89.15 11.85
C GLY A 68 21.81 -90.23 12.45
N SER A 69 21.94 -90.47 13.75
CA SER A 69 21.09 -91.43 14.48
C SER A 69 19.91 -90.75 15.16
N SER A 70 19.90 -89.40 15.20
CA SER A 70 18.80 -88.59 15.71
C SER A 70 18.36 -87.51 14.71
N ALA A 71 17.12 -87.05 14.82
CA ALA A 71 16.59 -85.99 13.95
C ALA A 71 17.43 -84.69 13.98
N ALA A 72 18.03 -84.34 15.13
CA ALA A 72 18.90 -83.18 15.25
C ALA A 72 20.24 -83.38 14.52
N GLU A 73 20.80 -84.59 14.58
CA GLU A 73 22.02 -84.94 13.84
C GLU A 73 21.78 -85.01 12.34
N VAL A 74 20.60 -85.45 11.90
CA VAL A 74 20.23 -85.57 10.49
C VAL A 74 19.95 -84.21 9.85
N ILE A 75 19.29 -83.28 10.53
CA ILE A 75 18.86 -81.99 9.94
C ILE A 75 19.92 -80.89 10.06
N GLY A 76 20.87 -81.03 11.00
CA GLY A 76 21.86 -80.00 11.30
C GLY A 76 21.28 -78.91 12.22
N VAL A 77 21.66 -77.65 11.98
CA VAL A 77 21.34 -76.45 12.81
C VAL A 77 20.02 -76.57 13.58
N ASP A 78 20.08 -76.41 14.90
CA ASP A 78 18.89 -76.53 15.74
C ASP A 78 17.93 -75.36 15.52
N TYR A 79 16.79 -75.68 14.90
CA TYR A 79 15.68 -74.77 14.65
C TYR A 79 15.27 -73.98 15.91
N LYS A 80 15.23 -74.61 17.08
CA LYS A 80 14.72 -74.00 18.31
C LYS A 80 15.69 -73.00 18.91
N THR A 81 16.99 -73.30 18.86
CA THR A 81 18.00 -72.53 19.58
C THR A 81 18.71 -71.50 18.71
N MET A 82 18.72 -71.67 17.37
CA MET A 82 19.43 -70.74 16.48
C MET A 82 18.58 -70.11 15.38
N LEU A 83 17.71 -70.85 14.68
CA LEU A 83 16.98 -70.24 13.56
C LEU A 83 15.79 -69.40 14.04
N LYS A 84 15.06 -69.93 15.03
CA LYS A 84 13.84 -69.28 15.56
C LYS A 84 14.11 -67.93 16.25
N PRO A 85 15.14 -67.76 17.11
CA PRO A 85 15.39 -66.48 17.76
C PRO A 85 15.76 -65.38 16.74
N GLU A 86 16.57 -65.71 15.73
CA GLU A 86 17.06 -64.79 14.70
C GLU A 86 15.93 -64.32 13.78
N LEU A 87 15.04 -65.24 13.37
CA LEU A 87 13.81 -64.88 12.65
C LEU A 87 12.91 -63.99 13.49
N THR A 88 12.81 -64.25 14.80
CA THR A 88 12.02 -63.43 15.72
C THR A 88 12.61 -62.03 15.87
N ALA A 89 13.94 -61.93 16.01
CA ALA A 89 14.64 -60.65 16.09
C ALA A 89 14.47 -59.83 14.81
N LEU A 90 14.63 -60.44 13.64
CA LEU A 90 14.40 -59.79 12.35
C LEU A 90 12.95 -59.28 12.21
N ALA A 91 11.98 -60.09 12.62
CA ALA A 91 10.56 -59.70 12.60
C ALA A 91 10.27 -58.54 13.56
N MET A 92 10.89 -58.52 14.75
CA MET A 92 10.76 -57.42 15.70
C MET A 92 11.38 -56.13 15.17
N GLU A 93 12.57 -56.20 14.58
CA GLU A 93 13.25 -55.03 14.00
C GLU A 93 12.47 -54.46 12.81
N ALA A 94 11.98 -55.33 11.91
CA ALA A 94 11.12 -54.93 10.81
C ALA A 94 9.83 -54.27 11.32
N LYS A 95 9.19 -54.86 12.33
CA LYS A 95 8.00 -54.27 12.97
C LYS A 95 8.31 -52.90 13.56
N LYS A 96 9.40 -52.76 14.31
CA LYS A 96 9.84 -51.48 14.90
C LYS A 96 10.09 -50.42 13.83
N GLY A 97 10.79 -50.77 12.74
CA GLY A 97 11.01 -49.88 11.61
C GLY A 97 9.70 -49.47 10.93
N MET A 98 8.76 -50.39 10.75
CA MET A 98 7.43 -50.08 10.23
C MET A 98 6.65 -49.10 11.13
N PHE A 99 6.68 -49.29 12.45
CA PHE A 99 6.03 -48.38 13.39
C PHE A 99 6.68 -46.99 13.38
N SER A 100 8.00 -46.92 13.42
CA SER A 100 8.75 -45.65 13.34
C SER A 100 8.41 -44.88 12.06
N ASN A 101 8.40 -45.57 10.91
CA ASN A 101 8.06 -44.95 9.63
C ASN A 101 6.60 -44.52 9.56
N ALA A 102 5.68 -45.27 10.19
CA ALA A 102 4.27 -44.90 10.24
C ALA A 102 4.05 -43.65 11.12
N GLU A 103 4.71 -43.57 12.26
CA GLU A 103 4.65 -42.40 13.15
C GLU A 103 5.22 -41.15 12.48
N GLU A 104 6.36 -41.27 11.79
CA GLU A 104 6.94 -40.18 11.01
C GLU A 104 5.97 -39.70 9.92
N ARG A 105 5.33 -40.61 9.18
CA ARG A 105 4.31 -40.26 8.17
C ARG A 105 3.12 -39.53 8.77
N ILE A 106 2.64 -39.96 9.93
CA ILE A 106 1.54 -39.29 10.64
C ILE A 106 1.95 -37.86 11.04
N ASN A 107 3.17 -37.67 11.54
CA ASN A 107 3.68 -36.36 11.92
C ASN A 107 3.83 -35.43 10.71
N LEU A 108 4.40 -35.94 9.60
CA LEU A 108 4.50 -35.19 8.34
C LEU A 108 3.12 -34.83 7.79
N GLN A 109 2.14 -35.73 7.88
CA GLN A 109 0.77 -35.46 7.45
C GLN A 109 0.12 -34.36 8.29
N LYS A 110 0.29 -34.38 9.62
CA LYS A 110 -0.20 -33.31 10.50
C LYS A 110 0.44 -31.97 10.16
N GLN A 111 1.77 -31.95 10.00
CA GLN A 111 2.50 -30.74 9.64
C GLN A 111 2.08 -30.20 8.27
N SER A 112 1.84 -31.07 7.29
CA SER A 112 1.31 -30.68 5.97
C SER A 112 -0.05 -29.99 6.11
N HIS A 113 -0.95 -30.56 6.91
CA HIS A 113 -2.27 -29.98 7.13
C HIS A 113 -2.20 -28.59 7.80
N ASP A 114 -1.36 -28.44 8.82
CA ASP A 114 -1.15 -27.15 9.49
C ASP A 114 -0.55 -26.09 8.55
N ASN A 115 0.37 -26.51 7.67
CA ASN A 115 0.91 -25.65 6.63
C ASN A 115 -0.18 -25.21 5.63
N ASP A 116 -1.06 -26.12 5.21
CA ASP A 116 -2.16 -25.80 4.30
C ASP A 116 -3.13 -24.79 4.92
N MET A 117 -3.49 -24.96 6.19
CA MET A 117 -4.32 -23.98 6.92
C MET A 117 -3.63 -22.61 6.99
N THR A 118 -2.31 -22.59 7.25
CA THR A 118 -1.53 -21.35 7.29
C THR A 118 -1.46 -20.66 5.93
N ILE A 119 -1.29 -21.44 4.85
CA ILE A 119 -1.28 -20.92 3.48
C ILE A 119 -2.64 -20.31 3.14
N GLU A 120 -3.74 -20.99 3.48
CA GLU A 120 -5.08 -20.49 3.21
C GLU A 120 -5.37 -19.20 3.99
N GLY A 121 -4.99 -19.14 5.27
CA GLY A 121 -5.07 -17.91 6.06
C GLY A 121 -4.29 -16.74 5.44
N LYS A 122 -3.09 -17.00 4.90
CA LYS A 122 -2.28 -15.99 4.20
C LYS A 122 -2.91 -15.55 2.87
N LYS A 123 -3.54 -16.46 2.11
CA LYS A 123 -4.24 -16.10 0.88
C LYS A 123 -5.38 -15.11 1.14
N VAL A 124 -6.20 -15.39 2.15
CA VAL A 124 -7.30 -14.49 2.55
C VAL A 124 -6.76 -13.10 2.92
N GLN A 125 -5.64 -13.03 3.65
CA GLN A 125 -4.98 -11.76 3.97
C GLN A 125 -4.47 -11.05 2.71
N CYS A 126 -3.85 -11.77 1.76
CA CYS A 126 -3.39 -11.22 0.50
C CYS A 126 -4.55 -10.65 -0.33
N ASP A 127 -5.68 -11.32 -0.39
CA ASP A 127 -6.86 -10.84 -1.12
C ASP A 127 -7.46 -9.59 -0.45
N SER A 128 -7.49 -9.53 0.87
CA SER A 128 -7.88 -8.32 1.61
C SER A 128 -6.95 -7.14 1.34
N LEU A 129 -5.63 -7.38 1.29
CA LEU A 129 -4.65 -6.35 0.96
C LEU A 129 -4.78 -5.88 -0.49
N ARG A 130 -5.02 -6.80 -1.43
CA ARG A 130 -5.25 -6.48 -2.84
C ARG A 130 -6.46 -5.55 -3.00
N ALA A 131 -7.58 -5.86 -2.35
CA ALA A 131 -8.78 -5.01 -2.38
C ALA A 131 -8.49 -3.59 -1.84
N LYS A 132 -7.70 -3.47 -0.76
CA LYS A 132 -7.30 -2.16 -0.21
C LYS A 132 -6.38 -1.38 -1.16
N ILE A 133 -5.50 -2.07 -1.88
CA ILE A 133 -4.63 -1.45 -2.89
C ILE A 133 -5.48 -0.90 -4.04
N GLU A 134 -6.41 -1.70 -4.57
CA GLU A 134 -7.32 -1.27 -5.64
C GLU A 134 -8.18 -0.06 -5.22
N GLU A 135 -8.69 -0.05 -3.98
CA GLU A 135 -9.41 1.10 -3.44
C GLU A 135 -8.51 2.35 -3.34
N ALA A 136 -7.27 2.20 -2.88
CA ALA A 136 -6.32 3.29 -2.77
C ALA A 136 -5.92 3.86 -4.14
N GLU A 137 -5.68 2.99 -5.14
CA GLU A 137 -5.38 3.38 -6.52
C GLU A 137 -6.53 4.19 -7.14
N SER A 138 -7.78 3.74 -6.94
CA SER A 138 -8.97 4.47 -7.40
C SER A 138 -9.08 5.87 -6.77
N LYS A 139 -8.76 6.00 -5.46
CA LYS A 139 -8.74 7.31 -4.78
C LYS A 139 -7.64 8.22 -5.31
N VAL A 140 -6.45 7.68 -5.57
CA VAL A 140 -5.33 8.43 -6.16
C VAL A 140 -5.70 8.95 -7.55
N ASP A 141 -6.34 8.13 -8.37
CA ASP A 141 -6.79 8.53 -9.70
C ASP A 141 -7.85 9.64 -9.65
N LEU A 142 -8.78 9.58 -8.69
CA LEU A 142 -9.77 10.63 -8.49
C LEU A 142 -9.10 11.96 -8.09
N LEU A 143 -8.22 11.93 -7.08
CA LEU A 143 -7.51 13.12 -6.60
C LEU A 143 -6.62 13.73 -7.68
N ARG A 144 -5.99 12.89 -8.51
CA ARG A 144 -5.18 13.35 -9.64
C ARG A 144 -6.02 14.14 -10.63
N LYS A 145 -7.20 13.64 -11.00
CA LYS A 145 -8.14 14.36 -11.89
C LYS A 145 -8.62 15.67 -11.28
N GLU A 146 -9.01 15.66 -10.00
CA GLU A 146 -9.46 16.87 -9.31
C GLU A 146 -8.35 17.93 -9.24
N THR A 147 -7.11 17.51 -8.99
CA THR A 147 -5.95 18.41 -8.98
C THR A 147 -5.68 19.01 -10.36
N GLU A 148 -5.78 18.21 -11.42
CA GLU A 148 -5.61 18.66 -12.81
C GLU A 148 -6.72 19.66 -13.21
N ASP A 149 -7.98 19.36 -12.86
CA ASP A 149 -9.12 20.25 -13.07
C ASP A 149 -8.98 21.56 -12.30
N HIS A 150 -8.50 21.49 -11.04
CA HIS A 150 -8.24 22.68 -10.24
C HIS A 150 -7.11 23.51 -10.84
N ALA A 151 -6.00 22.90 -11.26
CA ALA A 151 -4.89 23.59 -11.90
C ALA A 151 -5.33 24.28 -13.21
N SER A 152 -6.14 23.61 -14.03
CA SER A 152 -6.72 24.17 -15.25
C SER A 152 -7.62 25.39 -14.96
N ARG A 153 -8.51 25.28 -13.96
CA ARG A 153 -9.36 26.40 -13.51
C ARG A 153 -8.51 27.58 -13.03
N CYS A 154 -7.53 27.35 -12.17
CA CYS A 154 -6.63 28.42 -11.70
C CYS A 154 -5.88 29.10 -12.85
N ALA A 155 -5.39 28.34 -13.84
CA ALA A 155 -4.71 28.91 -15.00
C ALA A 155 -5.65 29.82 -15.81
N THR A 156 -6.89 29.38 -16.07
CA THR A 156 -7.87 30.19 -16.81
C THR A 156 -8.32 31.45 -16.04
N GLU A 157 -8.52 31.34 -14.73
CA GLU A 157 -8.88 32.46 -13.88
C GLU A 157 -7.74 33.48 -13.74
N THR A 158 -6.49 33.01 -13.64
CA THR A 158 -5.30 33.87 -13.65
C THR A 158 -5.18 34.64 -14.96
N GLU A 159 -5.40 33.98 -16.10
CA GLU A 159 -5.35 34.65 -17.41
C GLU A 159 -6.51 35.66 -17.58
N LYS A 160 -7.70 35.33 -17.08
CA LYS A 160 -8.85 36.25 -17.08
C LYS A 160 -8.57 37.49 -16.23
N THR A 161 -8.13 37.31 -14.99
CA THR A 161 -7.84 38.42 -14.06
C THR A 161 -6.68 39.29 -14.56
N LYS A 162 -5.67 38.69 -15.21
CA LYS A 162 -4.58 39.43 -15.87
C LYS A 162 -5.10 40.32 -16.99
N LYS A 163 -6.00 39.82 -17.84
CA LYS A 163 -6.63 40.63 -18.91
C LYS A 163 -7.48 41.75 -18.34
N GLU A 164 -8.28 41.47 -17.31
CA GLU A 164 -9.10 42.49 -16.62
C GLU A 164 -8.24 43.57 -15.96
N LEU A 165 -7.13 43.19 -15.34
CA LEU A 165 -6.17 44.12 -14.74
C LEU A 165 -5.54 45.03 -15.80
N ALA A 166 -5.09 44.47 -16.93
CA ALA A 166 -4.51 45.24 -18.03
C ALA A 166 -5.50 46.29 -18.59
N ILE A 167 -6.78 45.94 -18.71
CA ILE A 167 -7.84 46.88 -19.14
C ILE A 167 -8.01 47.99 -18.09
N ARG A 168 -8.07 47.65 -16.80
CA ARG A 168 -8.22 48.64 -15.73
C ARG A 168 -7.02 49.58 -15.63
N GLU A 169 -5.81 49.06 -15.83
CA GLU A 169 -4.59 49.87 -15.82
C GLU A 169 -4.60 50.91 -16.95
N GLN A 170 -5.03 50.50 -18.15
CA GLN A 170 -5.24 51.43 -19.26
C GLN A 170 -6.32 52.48 -18.96
N GLN A 171 -7.43 52.08 -18.33
CA GLN A 171 -8.50 53.01 -17.93
C GLN A 171 -8.02 54.03 -16.89
N VAL A 172 -7.28 53.60 -15.87
CA VAL A 172 -6.70 54.49 -14.87
C VAL A 172 -5.74 55.48 -15.52
N SER A 173 -4.85 55.01 -16.40
CA SER A 173 -3.92 55.90 -17.14
C SER A 173 -4.66 56.94 -18.01
N LEU A 174 -5.80 56.57 -18.61
CA LEU A 174 -6.64 57.50 -19.35
C LEU A 174 -7.26 58.56 -18.41
N LEU A 175 -7.88 58.12 -17.32
CA LEU A 175 -8.52 59.00 -16.34
C LEU A 175 -7.53 59.95 -15.67
N GLU A 176 -6.31 59.50 -15.37
CA GLU A 176 -5.25 60.35 -14.85
C GLU A 176 -4.88 61.48 -15.84
N ARG A 177 -4.83 61.17 -17.13
CA ARG A 177 -4.56 62.16 -18.18
C ARG A 177 -5.69 63.17 -18.30
N GLU A 178 -6.92 62.71 -18.33
CA GLU A 178 -8.12 63.56 -18.38
C GLU A 178 -8.23 64.46 -17.14
N ALA A 179 -7.99 63.91 -15.95
CA ALA A 179 -7.99 64.68 -14.71
C ALA A 179 -6.89 65.75 -14.70
N LYS A 180 -5.69 65.42 -15.21
CA LYS A 180 -4.59 66.38 -15.34
C LYS A 180 -4.94 67.51 -16.32
N GLU A 181 -5.55 67.19 -17.46
CA GLU A 181 -5.99 68.19 -18.44
C GLU A 181 -7.09 69.10 -17.87
N LEU A 182 -8.08 68.53 -17.19
CA LEU A 182 -9.13 69.29 -16.50
C LEU A 182 -8.55 70.23 -15.44
N LEU A 183 -7.58 69.76 -14.66
CA LEU A 183 -6.89 70.58 -13.66
C LEU A 183 -6.21 71.77 -14.33
N MET A 184 -5.38 71.53 -15.35
CA MET A 184 -4.67 72.60 -16.07
C MET A 184 -5.65 73.61 -16.68
N ASN A 185 -6.72 73.15 -17.33
CA ASN A 185 -7.75 74.01 -17.90
C ASN A 185 -8.48 74.82 -16.82
N SER A 186 -8.71 74.25 -15.64
CA SER A 186 -9.36 74.94 -14.52
C SER A 186 -8.45 76.00 -13.89
N GLU A 187 -7.15 75.69 -13.72
CA GLU A 187 -6.15 76.62 -13.20
C GLU A 187 -5.96 77.80 -14.14
N GLU A 188 -5.93 77.57 -15.45
CA GLU A 188 -5.82 78.63 -16.45
C GLU A 188 -7.07 79.55 -16.41
N LYS A 189 -8.27 78.97 -16.39
CA LYS A 189 -9.53 79.75 -16.26
C LYS A 189 -9.56 80.56 -14.98
N LEU A 190 -9.16 79.97 -13.84
CA LEU A 190 -9.10 80.69 -12.58
C LEU A 190 -8.13 81.87 -12.66
N ARG A 191 -6.95 81.65 -13.25
CA ARG A 191 -5.94 82.70 -13.42
C ARG A 191 -6.44 83.86 -14.27
N THR A 192 -7.13 83.58 -15.37
CA THR A 192 -7.70 84.63 -16.24
C THR A 192 -8.84 85.38 -15.54
N THR A 193 -9.73 84.69 -14.84
CA THR A 193 -10.80 85.32 -14.06
C THR A 193 -10.25 86.21 -12.94
N VAL A 194 -9.26 85.73 -12.18
CA VAL A 194 -8.61 86.52 -11.13
C VAL A 194 -7.94 87.76 -11.70
N LYS A 195 -7.24 87.63 -12.83
CA LYS A 195 -6.60 88.77 -13.50
C LYS A 195 -7.64 89.82 -13.91
N TRP A 196 -8.67 89.42 -14.64
CA TRP A 196 -9.74 90.32 -15.07
C TRP A 196 -10.45 90.99 -13.89
N SER A 197 -10.82 90.23 -12.84
CA SER A 197 -11.47 90.78 -11.65
C SER A 197 -10.56 91.76 -10.90
N THR A 198 -9.26 91.52 -10.87
CA THR A 198 -8.28 92.43 -10.26
C THR A 198 -8.18 93.73 -11.06
N GLU A 199 -8.10 93.64 -12.39
CA GLU A 199 -8.07 94.79 -13.30
C GLU A 199 -9.34 95.64 -13.15
N GLU A 200 -10.52 95.01 -13.13
CA GLU A 200 -11.81 95.69 -12.94
C GLU A 200 -11.88 96.38 -11.56
N THR A 201 -11.46 95.69 -10.50
CA THR A 201 -11.44 96.26 -9.14
C THR A 201 -10.50 97.48 -9.05
N GLN A 202 -9.34 97.40 -9.72
CA GLN A 202 -8.41 98.53 -9.80
C GLN A 202 -9.00 99.72 -10.56
N LEU A 203 -9.71 99.47 -11.66
CA LEU A 203 -10.36 100.52 -12.46
C LEU A 203 -11.47 101.21 -11.64
N CYS A 204 -12.37 100.46 -11.01
CA CYS A 204 -13.39 101.02 -10.13
C CYS A 204 -12.78 101.82 -8.96
N ALA A 205 -11.67 101.33 -8.38
CA ALA A 205 -10.98 102.07 -7.33
C ALA A 205 -10.43 103.41 -7.84
N GLN A 206 -9.81 103.44 -9.03
CA GLN A 206 -9.32 104.67 -9.65
C GLN A 206 -10.45 105.67 -9.93
N GLU A 207 -11.58 105.20 -10.47
CA GLU A 207 -12.76 106.04 -10.70
C GLU A 207 -13.31 106.62 -9.40
N LEU A 208 -13.39 105.81 -8.33
CA LEU A 208 -13.82 106.26 -7.01
C LEU A 208 -12.87 107.33 -6.45
N TRP A 209 -11.55 107.13 -6.58
CA TRP A 209 -10.55 108.12 -6.18
C TRP A 209 -10.72 109.45 -6.93
N ALA A 210 -10.88 109.41 -8.25
CA ALA A 210 -11.11 110.60 -9.06
C ALA A 210 -12.39 111.34 -8.66
N LEU A 211 -13.46 110.60 -8.32
CA LEU A 211 -14.70 111.18 -7.81
C LEU A 211 -14.52 111.83 -6.45
N ILE A 212 -13.81 111.18 -5.52
CA ILE A 212 -13.50 111.72 -4.18
C ILE A 212 -12.70 113.01 -4.30
N ASP A 213 -11.68 113.04 -5.17
CA ASP A 213 -10.88 114.23 -5.43
C ASP A 213 -11.74 115.36 -6.00
N GLY A 214 -12.60 115.06 -6.98
CA GLY A 214 -13.54 116.02 -7.55
C GLY A 214 -14.52 116.60 -6.53
N VAL A 215 -15.10 115.75 -5.67
CA VAL A 215 -15.99 116.19 -4.57
C VAL A 215 -15.22 117.04 -3.55
N SER A 216 -13.97 116.69 -3.25
CA SER A 216 -13.12 117.45 -2.33
C SER A 216 -12.80 118.83 -2.89
N GLN A 217 -12.41 118.92 -4.17
CA GLN A 217 -12.17 120.20 -4.87
C GLN A 217 -13.44 121.07 -4.91
N TYR A 218 -14.59 120.47 -5.24
CA TYR A 218 -15.86 121.20 -5.24
C TYR A 218 -16.23 121.72 -3.85
N LYS A 219 -16.01 120.90 -2.80
CA LYS A 219 -16.22 121.32 -1.41
C LYS A 219 -15.32 122.50 -1.03
N GLU A 220 -14.05 122.48 -1.41
CA GLU A 220 -13.11 123.60 -1.18
C GLU A 220 -13.56 124.87 -1.92
N PHE A 221 -13.89 124.76 -3.21
CA PHE A 221 -14.43 125.86 -4.02
C PHE A 221 -15.68 126.48 -3.39
N MET A 222 -16.64 125.64 -2.97
CA MET A 222 -17.87 126.09 -2.32
C MET A 222 -17.58 126.75 -0.97
N THR A 223 -16.66 126.22 -0.18
CA THR A 223 -16.26 126.81 1.11
C THR A 223 -15.63 128.18 0.92
N SER A 224 -14.74 128.33 -0.07
CA SER A 224 -14.14 129.62 -0.45
C SER A 224 -15.19 130.62 -0.92
N THR A 225 -16.12 130.18 -1.79
CA THR A 225 -17.22 131.02 -2.30
C THR A 225 -18.13 131.49 -1.16
N ILE A 226 -18.53 130.60 -0.25
CA ILE A 226 -19.34 130.93 0.93
C ILE A 226 -18.58 131.91 1.84
N SER A 227 -17.28 131.73 2.04
CA SER A 227 -16.45 132.66 2.82
C SER A 227 -16.38 134.04 2.16
N GLY A 228 -16.26 134.10 0.84
CA GLY A 228 -16.32 135.34 0.04
C GLY A 228 -17.65 136.06 0.22
N ILE A 229 -18.77 135.39 -0.04
CA ILE A 229 -20.13 135.93 0.17
C ILE A 229 -20.31 136.42 1.61
N ARG A 230 -19.83 135.65 2.61
CA ARG A 230 -19.92 136.04 4.02
C ARG A 230 -19.14 137.33 4.30
N LYS A 231 -17.97 137.50 3.69
CA LYS A 231 -17.17 138.73 3.79
C LYS A 231 -17.92 139.90 3.15
N ASP A 232 -18.42 139.73 1.93
CA ASP A 232 -19.20 140.75 1.21
C ASP A 232 -20.46 141.17 2.00
N VAL A 233 -21.21 140.20 2.54
CA VAL A 233 -22.38 140.47 3.40
C VAL A 233 -21.97 141.22 4.66
N LYS A 234 -20.84 140.87 5.29
CA LYS A 234 -20.33 141.59 6.46
C LYS A 234 -19.95 143.03 6.11
N GLU A 235 -19.25 143.25 5.00
CA GLU A 235 -18.90 144.57 4.51
C GLU A 235 -20.14 145.44 4.20
N ILE A 236 -21.17 144.86 3.56
CA ILE A 236 -22.46 145.53 3.34
C ILE A 236 -23.13 145.86 4.67
N THR A 237 -23.16 144.92 5.62
CA THR A 237 -23.77 145.13 6.95
C THR A 237 -23.06 146.23 7.72
N ASP A 238 -21.73 146.23 7.72
CA ASP A 238 -20.89 147.25 8.35
C ASP A 238 -21.06 148.61 7.65
N GLY A 239 -21.16 148.65 6.32
CA GLY A 239 -21.44 149.85 5.53
C GLY A 239 -22.83 150.44 5.78
N VAL A 240 -23.87 149.59 5.86
CA VAL A 240 -25.24 149.99 6.24
C VAL A 240 -25.25 150.50 7.68
N LYS A 241 -24.53 149.85 8.60
CA LYS A 241 -24.40 150.28 9.99
C LYS A 241 -23.73 151.66 10.09
N GLN A 242 -22.62 151.87 9.38
CA GLN A 242 -21.95 153.18 9.31
C GLN A 242 -22.85 154.25 8.68
N ALA A 243 -23.58 153.94 7.60
CA ALA A 243 -24.51 154.87 6.99
C ALA A 243 -25.68 155.23 7.93
N HIS A 244 -26.16 154.27 8.73
CA HIS A 244 -27.17 154.49 9.75
C HIS A 244 -26.65 155.34 10.92
N GLU A 245 -25.43 155.04 11.41
CA GLU A 245 -24.77 155.84 12.45
C GLU A 245 -24.48 157.28 11.97
N ALA A 246 -24.11 157.48 10.70
CA ALA A 246 -23.89 158.79 10.09
C ALA A 246 -25.19 159.59 9.84
N SER A 247 -26.37 158.94 9.84
CA SER A 247 -27.67 159.60 9.69
C SER A 247 -28.36 159.90 11.04
N LEU A 248 -27.70 159.57 12.16
CA LEU A 248 -28.13 159.85 13.54
C LEU A 248 -27.33 160.98 14.21
N GLN A 249 -26.42 161.65 13.49
CA GLN A 249 -25.76 162.92 13.86
C GLN A 249 -26.40 164.11 13.14
#